data_AF-A0A812WT14-F1
#
_entry.id   AF-A0A812WT14-F1
#
_cell.length_a   1.000
_cell.length_b   1.000
_cell.length_c   1.000
_cell.angle_alpha   90.00
_cell.angle_beta   90.00
_cell.angle_gamma   90.00
#
_symmetry.space_group_name_H-M   'P 1'
#
loop_
_entity.id
_entity.type
_entity.pdbx_description
1 polymer ?
#
loop_
_entity_poly.entity_id
_entity_poly.type
_entity_poly.pdbx_seq_one_letter_code
_entity_poly.pdbx_strand_id
1 'polypeptide(L)'
;MAADLGGCPGDGELLQVALLSGRKIQLAVQRETTFKEVKEAAENELEVGIRHFVREDGTVMGEAHMAWTIAKVDLHEGETLQAVAGYHLRIRRDAQVLVDKIVSVNRRGFRNITNDLAGIQLQNAEELKCIVQVIFKKAIAEPSCVETCARLAGTLKGCYPEFPPESDSQKPLSFTRALLTICQEEFESMAAAFEALREDGTKSLSSEALQAELKSQKDMMLACMAFAGHLFLQRLLPMKVIEQATNDLIGTREDDQSPPEEHLIECVVELLTLVGQTLDDCVPHGVNVMNACAARLRDLARLRAEGKRVFSSQIRNAIHDLLDWRRNNWQPPMRWEHRAEHAL
;
A
#
# COMPACT_ATOMS: atom_id res chain seq x y z
N MET A 1 15.09 28.46 -49.81
CA MET A 1 13.92 27.61 -49.52
C MET A 1 14.05 27.13 -48.09
N ALA A 2 13.03 27.41 -47.30
CA ALA A 2 12.92 27.15 -45.88
C ALA A 2 12.75 25.65 -45.55
N ALA A 3 13.16 25.25 -44.36
CA ALA A 3 12.35 24.44 -43.46
C ALA A 3 12.74 24.74 -42.02
N ASP A 4 11.72 25.13 -41.28
CA ASP A 4 11.61 25.51 -39.89
C ASP A 4 11.70 24.28 -38.97
N LEU A 5 12.40 24.41 -37.84
CA LEU A 5 12.16 23.60 -36.64
C LEU A 5 12.23 24.54 -35.44
N GLY A 6 11.17 25.33 -35.30
CA GLY A 6 10.76 25.93 -34.06
C GLY A 6 10.55 24.89 -32.95
N GLY A 7 10.94 25.31 -31.76
CA GLY A 7 10.77 24.64 -30.48
C GLY A 7 11.40 25.50 -29.41
N CYS A 8 10.76 26.65 -29.10
CA CYS A 8 11.09 27.45 -27.93
C CYS A 8 11.08 26.55 -26.68
N PRO A 9 12.07 26.60 -25.78
CA PRO A 9 11.92 26.02 -24.45
C PRO A 9 10.81 26.82 -23.76
N GLY A 10 9.73 26.15 -23.37
CA GLY A 10 8.58 26.80 -22.74
C GLY A 10 9.00 27.57 -21.49
N ASP A 11 8.41 28.76 -21.32
CA ASP A 11 8.45 29.62 -20.13
C ASP A 11 8.01 28.85 -18.87
N GLY A 12 8.91 28.09 -18.26
CA GLY A 12 8.72 27.60 -16.90
C GLY A 12 9.14 28.70 -15.93
N GLU A 13 8.24 29.15 -15.07
CA GLU A 13 8.58 30.07 -13.98
C GLU A 13 9.58 29.35 -13.04
N LEU A 14 10.67 30.02 -12.64
CA LEU A 14 11.64 29.46 -11.70
C LEU A 14 11.30 29.89 -10.27
N LEU A 15 10.92 28.93 -9.44
CA LEU A 15 10.63 29.13 -8.03
C LEU A 15 11.87 28.83 -7.19
N GLN A 16 12.23 29.72 -6.27
CA GLN A 16 13.37 29.50 -5.39
C GLN A 16 12.92 28.90 -4.06
N VAL A 17 13.57 27.82 -3.63
CA VAL A 17 13.31 27.20 -2.32
C VAL A 17 14.59 27.20 -1.50
N ALA A 18 14.51 27.65 -0.25
CA ALA A 18 15.65 27.79 0.65
C ALA A 18 15.42 27.11 2.01
N LEU A 19 16.40 26.36 2.50
CA LEU A 19 16.43 25.86 3.87
C LEU A 19 16.96 26.93 4.83
N LEU A 20 16.58 26.83 6.12
CA LEU A 20 17.15 27.63 7.21
C LEU A 20 18.69 27.47 7.32
N SER A 21 19.23 26.34 6.86
CA SER A 21 20.67 26.09 6.81
C SER A 21 21.40 26.91 5.72
N GLY A 22 20.67 27.61 4.85
CA GLY A 22 21.21 28.41 3.75
C GLY A 22 21.35 27.68 2.42
N ARG A 23 21.06 26.36 2.35
CA ARG A 23 20.96 25.64 1.06
C ARG A 23 19.76 26.16 0.26
N LYS A 24 19.98 26.42 -1.03
CA LYS A 24 18.95 26.91 -1.95
C LYS A 24 18.91 26.05 -3.21
N ILE A 25 17.73 25.87 -3.77
CA ILE A 25 17.48 25.20 -5.04
C ILE A 25 16.53 26.05 -5.89
N GLN A 26 16.51 25.80 -7.20
CA GLN A 26 15.55 26.38 -8.12
C GLN A 26 14.74 25.26 -8.74
N LEU A 27 13.42 25.41 -8.73
CA LEU A 27 12.48 24.44 -9.29
C LEU A 27 11.80 25.08 -10.50
N ALA A 28 11.82 24.38 -11.62
CA ALA A 28 11.02 24.76 -12.78
C ALA A 28 9.57 24.38 -12.50
N VAL A 29 8.67 25.36 -12.55
CA VAL A 29 7.27 25.17 -12.23
C VAL A 29 6.37 25.79 -13.31
N GLN A 30 5.17 25.23 -13.46
CA GLN A 30 4.13 25.73 -14.34
C GLN A 30 2.97 26.27 -13.50
N ARG A 31 2.09 27.07 -14.12
CA ARG A 31 0.97 27.71 -13.40
C ARG A 31 -0.04 26.70 -12.84
N GLU A 32 -0.15 25.56 -13.50
CA GLU A 32 -0.96 24.40 -13.14
C GLU A 32 -0.28 23.46 -12.14
N THR A 33 1.03 23.60 -11.91
CA THR A 33 1.75 22.77 -10.94
C THR A 33 1.13 22.97 -9.56
N THR A 34 0.84 21.85 -8.90
CA THR A 34 0.27 21.85 -7.56
C THR A 34 1.35 22.07 -6.51
N PHE A 35 0.97 22.64 -5.38
CA PHE A 35 1.90 22.87 -4.27
C PHE A 35 2.44 21.54 -3.68
N LYS A 36 1.70 20.43 -3.86
CA LYS A 36 2.17 19.07 -3.57
C LYS A 36 3.35 18.67 -4.46
N GLU A 37 3.27 18.89 -5.77
CA GLU A 37 4.36 18.58 -6.71
C GLU A 37 5.59 19.46 -6.44
N VAL A 38 5.40 20.75 -6.13
CA VAL A 38 6.49 21.64 -5.70
C VAL A 38 7.17 21.11 -4.45
N LYS A 39 6.38 20.66 -3.47
CA LYS A 39 6.90 20.05 -2.24
C LYS A 39 7.72 18.81 -2.53
N GLU A 40 7.19 17.88 -3.33
CA GLU A 40 7.89 16.64 -3.69
C GLU A 40 9.19 16.90 -4.46
N ALA A 41 9.18 17.83 -5.43
CA ALA A 41 10.37 18.23 -6.17
C ALA A 41 11.42 18.87 -5.25
N ALA A 42 11.00 19.78 -4.35
CA ALA A 42 11.87 20.41 -3.38
C ALA A 42 12.49 19.39 -2.41
N GLU A 43 11.68 18.45 -1.93
CA GLU A 43 12.10 17.36 -1.05
C GLU A 43 13.15 16.45 -1.69
N ASN A 44 12.98 16.15 -2.98
CA ASN A 44 13.93 15.35 -3.76
C ASN A 44 15.28 16.07 -3.93
N GLU A 45 15.26 17.33 -4.37
CA GLU A 45 16.47 18.13 -4.63
C GLU A 45 17.21 18.55 -3.34
N LEU A 46 16.47 18.90 -2.30
CA LEU A 46 17.06 19.25 -0.99
C LEU A 46 17.48 18.03 -0.20
N GLU A 47 16.98 16.84 -0.55
CA GLU A 47 17.14 15.60 0.20
C GLU A 47 16.68 15.71 1.67
N VAL A 48 15.70 16.58 1.94
CA VAL A 48 15.18 16.89 3.27
C VAL A 48 13.65 16.96 3.17
N GLY A 49 12.93 16.33 4.11
CA GLY A 49 11.47 16.43 4.17
C GLY A 49 11.07 17.87 4.44
N ILE A 50 9.96 18.34 3.90
CA ILE A 50 9.51 19.72 4.10
C ILE A 50 8.17 19.69 4.82
N ARG A 51 8.16 20.20 6.05
CA ARG A 51 6.94 20.26 6.87
C ARG A 51 5.94 21.25 6.28
N HIS A 52 6.43 22.45 5.96
CA HIS A 52 5.68 23.53 5.34
C HIS A 52 6.67 24.49 4.71
N PHE A 53 6.15 25.37 3.85
CA PHE A 53 6.90 26.50 3.35
C PHE A 53 6.46 27.77 4.06
N VAL A 54 7.36 28.74 4.16
CA VAL A 54 7.07 30.08 4.64
C VAL A 54 7.44 31.05 3.54
N ARG A 55 6.49 31.88 3.11
CA ARG A 55 6.74 32.97 2.15
C ARG A 55 7.54 34.09 2.81
N GLU A 56 8.06 35.02 2.01
CA GLU A 56 8.79 36.19 2.52
C GLU A 56 7.94 37.10 3.40
N ASP A 57 6.61 37.12 3.18
CA ASP A 57 5.64 37.86 3.99
C ASP A 57 5.29 37.16 5.32
N GLY A 58 5.84 35.97 5.59
CA GLY A 58 5.58 35.16 6.77
C GLY A 58 4.37 34.22 6.64
N THR A 59 3.71 34.18 5.49
CA THR A 59 2.57 33.27 5.24
C THR A 59 3.04 31.81 5.26
N VAL A 60 2.41 31.00 6.11
CA VAL A 60 2.70 29.57 6.25
C VAL A 60 1.88 28.75 5.26
N MET A 61 2.58 28.14 4.32
CA MET A 61 2.03 27.29 3.28
C MET A 61 2.18 25.80 3.68
N GLY A 62 1.19 25.31 4.42
CA GLY A 62 1.11 23.91 4.90
C GLY A 62 0.09 23.04 4.13
N GLU A 63 -0.38 21.97 4.75
CA GLU A 63 -1.25 20.94 4.13
C GLU A 63 -2.50 21.49 3.44
N ALA A 64 -3.15 22.51 4.01
CA ALA A 64 -4.36 23.13 3.44
C ALA A 64 -4.18 23.68 2.01
N HIS A 65 -2.93 23.90 1.59
CA HIS A 65 -2.57 24.48 0.30
C HIS A 65 -2.03 23.44 -0.69
N MET A 66 -1.88 22.17 -0.30
CA MET A 66 -1.24 21.14 -1.15
C MET A 66 -2.00 20.91 -2.47
N ALA A 67 -3.33 21.03 -2.43
CA ALA A 67 -4.19 20.91 -3.61
C ALA A 67 -4.29 22.20 -4.44
N TRP A 68 -3.64 23.29 -4.03
CA TRP A 68 -3.70 24.56 -4.75
C TRP A 68 -2.59 24.60 -5.80
N THR A 69 -2.90 25.19 -6.94
CA THR A 69 -1.91 25.43 -7.99
C THR A 69 -1.11 26.69 -7.69
N ILE A 70 0.07 26.82 -8.28
CA ILE A 70 0.91 28.00 -8.14
C ILE A 70 0.14 29.27 -8.54
N ALA A 71 -0.67 29.21 -9.60
CA ALA A 71 -1.54 30.31 -10.01
C ALA A 71 -2.57 30.72 -8.93
N LYS A 72 -3.05 29.76 -8.12
CA LYS A 72 -4.02 30.02 -7.05
C LYS A 72 -3.37 30.63 -5.81
N VAL A 73 -2.10 30.31 -5.57
CA VAL A 73 -1.31 30.80 -4.42
C VAL A 73 -0.70 32.19 -4.70
N ASP A 74 -0.71 32.62 -5.97
CA ASP A 74 -0.13 33.89 -6.42
C ASP A 74 1.36 33.99 -6.07
N LEU A 75 2.10 32.91 -6.35
CA LEU A 75 3.57 32.89 -6.25
C LEU A 75 4.15 33.43 -7.56
N HIS A 76 5.14 34.32 -7.44
CA HIS A 76 5.78 34.93 -8.59
C HIS A 76 7.18 34.35 -8.86
N GLU A 77 7.64 34.49 -10.10
CA GLU A 77 8.99 34.09 -10.51
C GLU A 77 10.06 34.77 -9.63
N GLY A 78 10.98 33.97 -9.09
CA GLY A 78 12.04 34.44 -8.20
C GLY A 78 11.65 34.62 -6.73
N GLU A 79 10.38 34.44 -6.35
CA GLU A 79 9.99 34.46 -4.93
C GLU A 79 10.66 33.31 -4.17
N THR A 80 11.23 33.60 -3.00
CA THR A 80 11.91 32.59 -2.17
C THR A 80 10.97 32.01 -1.14
N LEU A 81 10.64 30.73 -1.29
CA LEU A 81 9.98 29.95 -0.25
C LEU A 81 11.00 29.40 0.73
N GLN A 82 10.82 29.72 2.02
CA GLN A 82 11.60 29.11 3.07
C GLN A 82 11.02 27.73 3.43
N ALA A 83 11.71 26.67 3.01
CA ALA A 83 11.37 25.31 3.36
C ALA A 83 11.75 25.01 4.81
N VAL A 84 10.75 24.69 5.62
CA VAL A 84 10.96 24.22 6.98
C VAL A 84 11.14 22.71 6.95
N ALA A 85 12.35 22.27 7.26
CA ALA A 85 12.69 20.85 7.28
C ALA A 85 11.76 20.07 8.23
N GLY A 86 11.09 19.06 7.71
CA GLY A 86 10.47 17.95 8.42
C GLY A 86 11.41 16.75 8.45
N TYR A 87 11.43 16.02 9.57
CA TYR A 87 12.31 14.87 9.75
C TYR A 87 11.81 13.60 9.04
N HIS A 88 10.61 13.65 8.44
CA HIS A 88 9.93 12.58 7.71
C HIS A 88 10.82 11.80 6.72
N LEU A 89 11.52 12.48 5.80
CA LEU A 89 12.34 11.79 4.81
C LEU A 89 13.57 11.11 5.42
N ARG A 90 14.17 11.70 6.46
CA ARG A 90 15.28 11.07 7.17
C ARG A 90 14.79 9.82 7.89
N ILE A 91 13.67 9.93 8.61
CA ILE A 91 13.04 8.80 9.31
C ILE A 91 12.65 7.69 8.34
N ARG A 92 12.11 8.06 7.17
CA ARG A 92 11.83 7.11 6.09
C ARG A 92 13.11 6.42 5.59
N ARG A 93 14.18 7.17 5.32
CA ARG A 93 15.47 6.60 4.86
C ARG A 93 16.08 5.68 5.92
N ASP A 94 16.11 6.11 7.18
CA ASP A 94 16.65 5.33 8.30
C ASP A 94 15.84 4.03 8.47
N ALA A 95 14.51 4.11 8.41
CA ALA A 95 13.64 2.95 8.45
C ALA A 95 13.84 2.03 7.24
N GLN A 96 13.97 2.58 6.03
CA GLN A 96 14.19 1.82 4.81
C GLN A 96 15.46 0.98 4.90
N VAL A 97 16.58 1.58 5.34
CA VAL A 97 17.85 0.87 5.53
C VAL A 97 17.74 -0.27 6.54
N LEU A 98 16.94 -0.10 7.60
CA LEU A 98 16.71 -1.12 8.61
C LEU A 98 15.83 -2.26 8.09
N VAL A 99 14.72 -1.91 7.44
CA VAL A 99 13.76 -2.86 6.88
C VAL A 99 14.36 -3.63 5.71
N ASP A 100 15.22 -3.04 4.88
CA ASP A 100 15.88 -3.75 3.78
C ASP A 100 16.80 -4.87 4.26
N LYS A 101 17.39 -4.73 5.45
CA LYS A 101 18.22 -5.77 6.06
C LYS A 101 17.41 -6.94 6.61
N ILE A 102 16.09 -6.81 6.78
CA ILE A 102 15.27 -7.81 7.47
C ILE A 102 15.21 -9.17 6.75
N VAL A 103 15.49 -9.18 5.45
CA VAL A 103 15.40 -10.35 4.56
C VAL A 103 16.58 -11.30 4.75
N SER A 104 17.74 -10.79 5.18
CA SER A 104 18.99 -11.55 5.24
C SER A 104 19.46 -11.84 6.67
N VAL A 105 18.64 -11.55 7.68
CA VAL A 105 19.03 -11.68 9.09
C VAL A 105 18.52 -12.93 9.77
N ASN A 106 19.35 -13.48 10.66
CA ASN A 106 18.91 -14.48 11.65
C ASN A 106 18.07 -13.83 12.76
N ARG A 107 17.52 -14.63 13.69
CA ARG A 107 16.71 -14.14 14.83
C ARG A 107 17.33 -12.98 15.63
N ARG A 108 18.66 -12.99 15.82
CA ARG A 108 19.34 -11.91 16.55
C ARG A 108 19.33 -10.61 15.75
N GLY A 109 19.58 -10.68 14.44
CA GLY A 109 19.50 -9.52 13.56
C GLY A 109 18.08 -8.95 13.47
N PHE A 110 17.05 -9.80 13.41
CA PHE A 110 15.65 -9.35 13.46
C PHE A 110 15.34 -8.54 14.73
N ARG A 111 15.79 -9.03 15.90
CA ARG A 111 15.58 -8.31 17.17
C ARG A 111 16.31 -6.97 17.21
N ASN A 112 17.54 -6.91 16.69
CA ASN A 112 18.29 -5.66 16.64
C ASN A 112 17.60 -4.64 15.73
N ILE A 113 17.21 -5.03 14.51
CA ILE A 113 16.46 -4.17 13.59
C ILE A 113 15.16 -3.65 14.23
N THR A 114 14.44 -4.53 14.94
CA THR A 114 13.20 -4.14 15.60
C THR A 114 13.45 -3.14 16.73
N ASN A 115 14.50 -3.32 17.53
CA ASN A 115 14.89 -2.38 18.57
C ASN A 115 15.34 -1.03 17.99
N ASP A 116 16.11 -1.06 16.90
CA ASP A 116 16.60 0.15 16.23
C ASP A 116 15.41 0.95 15.65
N LEU A 117 14.44 0.27 15.01
CA LEU A 117 13.20 0.89 14.54
C LEU A 117 12.37 1.46 15.69
N ALA A 118 12.18 0.70 16.78
CA ALA A 118 11.45 1.15 17.96
C ALA A 118 12.12 2.35 18.65
N GLY A 119 13.44 2.49 18.51
CA GLY A 119 14.22 3.61 19.04
C GLY A 119 14.08 4.91 18.24
N ILE A 120 13.46 4.89 17.06
CA ILE A 120 13.23 6.10 16.26
C ILE A 120 12.19 6.97 16.95
N GLN A 121 12.60 8.17 17.36
CA GLN A 121 11.71 9.13 17.99
C GLN A 121 10.86 9.86 16.95
N LEU A 122 9.55 9.62 17.01
CA LEU A 122 8.57 10.24 16.13
C LEU A 122 7.94 11.47 16.80
N GLN A 123 7.81 12.56 16.04
CA GLN A 123 7.30 13.86 16.48
C GLN A 123 5.87 14.13 16.04
N ASN A 124 5.41 13.50 14.95
CA ASN A 124 4.06 13.70 14.43
C ASN A 124 3.53 12.51 13.59
N ALA A 125 2.26 12.61 13.18
CA ALA A 125 1.53 11.59 12.45
C ALA A 125 2.16 11.17 11.11
N GLU A 126 2.70 12.12 10.34
CA GLU A 126 3.31 11.84 9.03
C GLU A 126 4.58 10.98 9.16
N GLU A 127 5.28 11.12 10.28
CA GLU A 127 6.49 10.38 10.61
C GLU A 127 6.15 8.92 10.92
N LEU A 128 5.04 8.69 11.62
CA LEU A 128 4.49 7.37 11.85
C LEU A 128 4.02 6.71 10.55
N LYS A 129 3.29 7.45 9.70
CA LYS A 129 2.86 6.96 8.38
C LYS A 129 4.08 6.54 7.54
N CYS A 130 5.19 7.29 7.58
CA CYS A 130 6.42 6.91 6.87
C CYS A 130 6.99 5.55 7.31
N ILE A 131 7.05 5.26 8.62
CA ILE A 131 7.51 3.95 9.11
C ILE A 131 6.63 2.82 8.59
N VAL A 132 5.32 3.00 8.68
CA VAL A 132 4.33 2.01 8.22
C VAL A 132 4.42 1.78 6.71
N GLN A 133 4.53 2.84 5.92
CA GLN A 133 4.67 2.76 4.46
C GLN A 133 5.93 1.99 4.05
N VAL A 134 7.05 2.18 4.75
CA VAL A 134 8.29 1.41 4.48
C VAL A 134 8.07 -0.08 4.70
N ILE A 135 7.43 -0.46 5.82
CA ILE A 135 7.14 -1.86 6.12
C ILE A 135 6.18 -2.46 5.08
N PHE A 136 5.12 -1.73 4.74
CA PHE A 136 4.15 -2.16 3.73
C PHE A 136 4.81 -2.36 2.38
N LYS A 137 5.52 -1.34 1.86
CA LYS A 137 6.19 -1.43 0.55
C LYS A 137 7.19 -2.55 0.48
N LYS A 138 7.90 -2.85 1.58
CA LYS A 138 8.79 -4.01 1.65
C LYS A 138 8.01 -5.32 1.51
N ALA A 139 6.90 -5.47 2.23
CA ALA A 139 6.06 -6.66 2.15
C ALA A 139 5.52 -6.90 0.73
N ILE A 140 5.10 -5.84 0.04
CA ILE A 140 4.56 -5.96 -1.33
C ILE A 140 5.68 -6.25 -2.35
N ALA A 141 6.81 -5.55 -2.26
CA ALA A 141 7.91 -5.69 -3.20
C ALA A 141 8.59 -7.08 -3.10
N GLU A 142 8.57 -7.69 -1.91
CA GLU A 142 9.26 -8.96 -1.66
C GLU A 142 8.32 -9.95 -0.96
N PRO A 143 7.56 -10.77 -1.72
CA PRO A 143 6.58 -11.71 -1.14
C PRO A 143 7.15 -12.66 -0.08
N SER A 144 8.44 -13.02 -0.17
CA SER A 144 9.13 -13.85 0.82
C SER A 144 9.26 -13.21 2.21
N CYS A 145 9.14 -11.89 2.31
CA CYS A 145 9.31 -11.15 3.56
C CYS A 145 7.97 -10.77 4.23
N VAL A 146 6.83 -11.09 3.61
CA VAL A 146 5.49 -10.68 4.05
C VAL A 146 5.22 -11.07 5.51
N GLU A 147 5.46 -12.33 5.88
CA GLU A 147 5.28 -12.80 7.26
C GLU A 147 6.20 -12.06 8.23
N THR A 148 7.47 -11.88 7.85
CA THR A 148 8.47 -11.20 8.68
C THR A 148 8.13 -9.73 8.88
N CYS A 149 7.62 -9.05 7.84
CA CYS A 149 7.13 -7.67 7.93
C CYS A 149 5.91 -7.57 8.84
N ALA A 150 4.98 -8.53 8.79
CA ALA A 150 3.81 -8.54 9.67
C ALA A 150 4.23 -8.76 11.14
N ARG A 151 5.21 -9.64 11.39
CA ARG A 151 5.79 -9.87 12.72
C ARG A 151 6.50 -8.63 13.26
N LEU A 152 7.22 -7.91 12.39
CA LEU A 152 7.83 -6.63 12.72
C LEU A 152 6.75 -5.62 13.14
N ALA A 153 5.70 -5.45 12.33
CA ALA A 153 4.57 -4.58 12.64
C ALA A 153 3.91 -4.95 13.98
N GLY A 154 3.80 -6.25 14.28
CA GLY A 154 3.26 -6.75 15.54
C GLY A 154 4.09 -6.33 16.74
N THR A 155 5.42 -6.33 16.59
CA THR A 155 6.35 -5.91 17.65
C THR A 155 6.36 -4.39 17.83
N LEU A 156 6.19 -3.62 16.75
CA LEU A 156 6.21 -2.16 16.77
C LEU A 156 4.90 -1.50 17.24
N LYS A 157 3.78 -2.24 17.26
CA LYS A 157 2.44 -1.75 17.62
C LYS A 157 2.39 -0.85 18.86
N GLY A 158 3.18 -1.17 19.87
CA GLY A 158 3.23 -0.46 21.17
C GLY A 158 4.49 0.36 21.40
N CYS A 159 5.36 0.51 20.40
CA CYS A 159 6.65 1.22 20.55
C CYS A 159 6.55 2.71 20.26
N TYR A 160 5.52 3.16 19.53
CA TYR A 160 5.37 4.53 19.09
C TYR A 160 4.23 5.25 19.82
N PRO A 161 4.33 6.58 20.03
CA PRO A 161 3.25 7.36 20.62
C PRO A 161 2.04 7.43 19.67
N GLU A 162 0.88 7.75 20.24
CA GLU A 162 -0.29 8.14 19.45
C GLU A 162 -0.20 9.64 19.12
N PHE A 163 -0.66 10.01 17.93
CA PHE A 163 -0.67 11.40 17.48
C PHE A 163 -2.09 11.99 17.48
N PRO A 164 -2.23 13.31 17.70
CA PRO A 164 -3.53 13.97 17.66
C PRO A 164 -4.26 13.71 16.32
N PRO A 165 -5.60 13.63 16.35
CA PRO A 165 -6.38 13.50 15.13
C PRO A 165 -6.24 14.71 14.20
N GLU A 166 -6.43 14.49 12.90
CA GLU A 166 -6.51 15.55 11.89
C GLU A 166 -7.81 16.38 12.02
N SER A 167 -8.83 15.84 12.68
CA SER A 167 -10.10 16.55 12.98
C SER A 167 -10.71 16.11 14.32
N ASP A 168 -11.46 17.01 14.97
CA ASP A 168 -12.07 16.75 16.30
C ASP A 168 -13.00 15.52 16.35
N SER A 169 -13.48 15.04 15.20
CA SER A 169 -14.34 13.86 15.09
C SER A 169 -13.58 12.53 15.07
N GLN A 170 -12.25 12.56 14.90
CA GLN A 170 -11.44 11.37 14.73
C GLN A 170 -10.71 10.99 16.03
N LYS A 171 -10.40 9.70 16.17
CA LYS A 171 -9.54 9.21 17.26
C LYS A 171 -8.09 9.68 17.06
N PRO A 172 -7.21 9.56 18.06
CA PRO A 172 -5.78 9.65 17.83
C PRO A 172 -5.30 8.66 16.73
N LEU A 173 -4.22 9.02 16.04
CA LEU A 173 -3.55 8.13 15.10
C LEU A 173 -2.54 7.25 15.87
N SER A 174 -2.88 5.98 16.04
CA SER A 174 -1.97 4.95 16.56
C SER A 174 -1.28 4.19 15.42
N PHE A 175 -0.21 3.44 15.72
CA PHE A 175 0.48 2.62 14.73
C PHE A 175 -0.46 1.65 14.02
N THR A 176 -1.35 0.97 14.76
CA THR A 176 -2.33 0.04 14.16
C THR A 176 -3.31 0.75 13.24
N ARG A 177 -3.75 1.96 13.61
CA ARG A 177 -4.66 2.72 12.75
C ARG A 177 -3.94 3.21 11.49
N ALA A 178 -2.71 3.71 11.61
CA ALA A 178 -1.90 4.08 10.45
C ALA A 178 -1.68 2.88 9.50
N LEU A 179 -1.40 1.70 10.05
CA LEU A 179 -1.27 0.45 9.29
C LEU A 179 -2.55 0.07 8.55
N LEU A 180 -3.70 0.15 9.23
CA LEU A 180 -5.00 -0.10 8.61
C LEU A 180 -5.30 0.87 7.46
N THR A 181 -5.12 2.17 7.71
CA THR A 181 -5.35 3.22 6.71
C THR A 181 -4.47 3.02 5.48
N ILE A 182 -3.16 2.81 5.67
CA ILE A 182 -2.23 2.61 4.56
C ILE A 182 -2.54 1.34 3.79
N CYS A 183 -2.83 0.21 4.46
CA CYS A 183 -3.21 -1.02 3.76
C CYS A 183 -4.47 -0.85 2.91
N GLN A 184 -5.46 -0.09 3.40
CA GLN A 184 -6.69 0.17 2.65
C GLN A 184 -6.43 1.09 1.45
N GLU A 185 -5.77 2.23 1.66
CA GLU A 185 -5.43 3.19 0.60
C GLU A 185 -4.61 2.55 -0.52
N GLU A 186 -3.59 1.77 -0.16
CA GLU A 186 -2.72 1.10 -1.12
C GLU A 186 -3.47 -0.03 -1.86
N PHE A 187 -4.37 -0.76 -1.21
CA PHE A 187 -5.19 -1.76 -1.89
C PHE A 187 -6.14 -1.13 -2.91
N GLU A 188 -6.85 -0.07 -2.53
CA GLU A 188 -7.74 0.67 -3.44
C GLU A 188 -6.94 1.27 -4.61
N SER A 189 -5.75 1.81 -4.34
CA SER A 189 -4.83 2.31 -5.37
C SER A 189 -4.35 1.21 -6.33
N MET A 190 -3.99 0.03 -5.83
CA MET A 190 -3.57 -1.10 -6.66
C MET A 190 -4.71 -1.62 -7.53
N ALA A 191 -5.93 -1.71 -6.99
CA ALA A 191 -7.10 -2.11 -7.75
C ALA A 191 -7.41 -1.10 -8.88
N ALA A 192 -7.37 0.20 -8.58
CA ALA A 192 -7.56 1.24 -9.58
C ALA A 192 -6.46 1.21 -10.67
N ALA A 193 -5.21 0.98 -10.29
CA ALA A 193 -4.09 0.85 -11.23
C ALA A 193 -4.24 -0.38 -12.15
N PHE A 194 -4.70 -1.51 -11.60
CA PHE A 194 -4.95 -2.72 -12.37
C PHE A 194 -6.03 -2.50 -13.44
N GLU A 195 -7.15 -1.87 -13.07
CA GLU A 195 -8.24 -1.56 -14.01
C GLU A 195 -7.80 -0.57 -15.09
N ALA A 196 -7.14 0.52 -14.70
CA ALA A 196 -6.63 1.51 -15.65
C ALA A 196 -5.65 0.87 -16.65
N LEU A 197 -4.75 0.00 -16.18
CA LEU A 197 -3.82 -0.72 -17.04
C LEU A 197 -4.54 -1.67 -18.00
N ARG A 198 -5.62 -2.32 -17.55
CA ARG A 198 -6.39 -3.24 -18.39
C ARG A 198 -7.16 -2.51 -19.48
N GLU A 199 -7.75 -1.37 -19.17
CA GLU A 199 -8.52 -0.56 -20.13
C GLU A 199 -7.63 0.17 -21.14
N ASP A 200 -6.60 0.87 -20.67
CA ASP A 200 -5.78 1.76 -21.50
C ASP A 200 -4.44 1.17 -21.94
N GLY A 201 -3.94 0.14 -21.25
CA GLY A 201 -2.69 -0.51 -21.60
C GLY A 201 -2.73 -1.21 -22.97
N THR A 202 -3.92 -1.60 -23.44
CA THR A 202 -4.11 -2.15 -24.80
C THR A 202 -3.83 -1.15 -25.92
N LYS A 203 -3.90 0.15 -25.62
CA LYS A 203 -3.67 1.24 -26.58
C LYS A 203 -2.23 1.74 -26.57
N SER A 204 -1.50 1.53 -25.47
CA SER A 204 -0.20 2.16 -25.20
C SER A 204 0.98 1.19 -25.15
N LEU A 205 0.75 -0.09 -24.86
CA LEU A 205 1.79 -1.10 -24.69
C LEU A 205 1.69 -2.21 -25.75
N SER A 206 2.82 -2.89 -25.99
CA SER A 206 2.79 -4.15 -26.73
C SER A 206 2.06 -5.23 -25.91
N SER A 207 1.51 -6.24 -26.58
CA SER A 207 0.81 -7.36 -25.90
C SER A 207 1.66 -8.01 -24.81
N GLU A 208 2.96 -8.22 -25.08
CA GLU A 208 3.89 -8.82 -24.11
C GLU A 208 4.16 -7.90 -22.92
N ALA A 209 4.38 -6.60 -23.16
CA ALA A 209 4.60 -5.62 -22.09
C ALA A 209 3.36 -5.46 -21.21
N LEU A 210 2.17 -5.42 -21.81
CA LEU A 210 0.90 -5.35 -21.09
C LEU A 210 0.68 -6.58 -20.20
N GLN A 211 0.94 -7.78 -20.71
CA GLN A 211 0.83 -9.01 -19.93
C GLN A 211 1.83 -9.04 -18.77
N ALA A 212 3.05 -8.57 -18.98
CA ALA A 212 4.06 -8.48 -17.92
C ALA A 212 3.63 -7.51 -16.82
N GLU A 213 3.11 -6.33 -17.19
CA GLU A 213 2.67 -5.34 -16.22
C GLU A 213 1.40 -5.80 -15.46
N LEU A 214 0.42 -6.38 -16.16
CA LEU A 214 -0.78 -6.95 -15.51
C LEU A 214 -0.39 -8.06 -14.53
N LYS A 215 0.59 -8.89 -14.88
CA LYS A 215 1.12 -9.91 -13.97
C LYS A 215 1.80 -9.27 -12.76
N SER A 216 2.63 -8.24 -12.96
CA SER A 216 3.29 -7.50 -11.88
C SER A 216 2.27 -6.90 -10.90
N GLN A 217 1.25 -6.21 -11.41
CA GLN A 217 0.17 -5.63 -10.60
C GLN A 217 -0.60 -6.71 -9.84
N LYS A 218 -0.92 -7.84 -10.49
CA LYS A 218 -1.55 -8.99 -9.83
C LYS A 218 -0.69 -9.55 -8.70
N ASP A 219 0.61 -9.73 -8.93
CA ASP A 219 1.54 -10.26 -7.93
C ASP A 219 1.62 -9.32 -6.70
N MET A 220 1.56 -8.00 -6.91
CA MET A 220 1.48 -7.01 -5.83
C MET A 220 0.16 -7.09 -5.05
N MET A 221 -0.98 -7.27 -5.73
CA MET A 221 -2.28 -7.47 -5.07
C MET A 221 -2.29 -8.74 -4.22
N LEU A 222 -1.72 -9.84 -4.72
CA LEU A 222 -1.58 -11.08 -3.97
C LEU A 222 -0.69 -10.90 -2.72
N ALA A 223 0.45 -10.22 -2.86
CA ALA A 223 1.31 -9.90 -1.73
C ALA A 223 0.59 -9.02 -0.69
N CYS A 224 -0.25 -8.08 -1.13
CA CYS A 224 -1.07 -7.24 -0.26
C CYS A 224 -2.08 -8.07 0.55
N MET A 225 -2.77 -9.00 -0.11
CA MET A 225 -3.71 -9.91 0.56
C MET A 225 -3.01 -10.85 1.54
N ALA A 226 -1.86 -11.41 1.16
CA ALA A 226 -1.04 -12.21 2.06
C ALA A 226 -0.60 -11.37 3.27
N PHE A 227 -0.17 -10.12 3.05
CA PHE A 227 0.21 -9.21 4.13
C PHE A 227 -0.96 -8.93 5.07
N ALA A 228 -2.14 -8.60 4.55
CA ALA A 228 -3.34 -8.42 5.36
C ALA A 228 -3.66 -9.67 6.20
N GLY A 229 -3.59 -10.86 5.59
CA GLY A 229 -3.80 -12.11 6.33
C GLY A 229 -2.77 -12.31 7.45
N HIS A 230 -1.48 -12.07 7.21
CA HIS A 230 -0.46 -12.16 8.25
C HIS A 230 -0.65 -11.10 9.35
N LEU A 231 -1.09 -9.88 9.01
CA LEU A 231 -1.43 -8.86 10.00
C LEU A 231 -2.62 -9.30 10.88
N PHE A 232 -3.61 -9.98 10.32
CA PHE A 232 -4.70 -10.58 11.09
C PHE A 232 -4.20 -11.64 12.06
N LEU A 233 -3.31 -12.54 11.61
CA LEU A 233 -2.67 -13.55 12.48
C LEU A 233 -1.85 -12.91 13.62
N GLN A 234 -1.25 -11.74 13.38
CA GLN A 234 -0.56 -10.94 14.39
C GLN A 234 -1.50 -10.09 15.27
N ARG A 235 -2.83 -10.24 15.13
CA ARG A 235 -3.86 -9.47 15.87
C ARG A 235 -3.73 -7.95 15.67
N LEU A 236 -3.31 -7.56 14.47
CA LEU A 236 -3.23 -6.15 14.03
C LEU A 236 -4.47 -5.73 13.24
N LEU A 237 -5.08 -6.65 12.50
CA LEU A 237 -6.37 -6.41 11.85
C LEU A 237 -7.51 -7.03 12.67
N PRO A 238 -8.62 -6.31 12.87
CA PRO A 238 -9.82 -6.92 13.43
C PRO A 238 -10.48 -7.84 12.39
N MET A 239 -11.20 -8.86 12.85
CA MET A 239 -11.89 -9.81 11.97
C MET A 239 -12.83 -9.13 10.97
N LYS A 240 -13.48 -8.03 11.35
CA LYS A 240 -14.37 -7.26 10.46
C LYS A 240 -13.66 -6.78 9.19
N VAL A 241 -12.35 -6.50 9.24
CA VAL A 241 -11.58 -6.10 8.06
C VAL A 241 -11.37 -7.28 7.12
N ILE A 242 -11.12 -8.48 7.66
CA ILE A 242 -11.04 -9.72 6.86
C ILE A 242 -12.40 -10.04 6.24
N GLU A 243 -13.48 -9.97 7.02
CA GLU A 243 -14.85 -10.16 6.53
C GLU A 243 -15.17 -9.20 5.37
N GLN A 244 -14.89 -7.91 5.56
CA GLN A 244 -15.08 -6.89 4.52
C GLN A 244 -14.26 -7.20 3.25
N ALA A 245 -12.97 -7.48 3.40
CA ALA A 245 -12.10 -7.81 2.26
C ALA A 245 -12.60 -9.06 1.52
N THR A 246 -13.02 -10.11 2.24
CA THR A 246 -13.55 -11.32 1.61
C THR A 246 -14.84 -11.06 0.84
N ASN A 247 -15.76 -10.26 1.38
CA ASN A 247 -17.02 -9.88 0.74
C ASN A 247 -16.81 -9.04 -0.52
N ASP A 248 -15.83 -8.13 -0.48
CA ASP A 248 -15.47 -7.28 -1.61
C ASP A 248 -14.86 -8.12 -2.75
N LEU A 249 -13.98 -9.07 -2.43
CA LEU A 249 -13.32 -9.92 -3.42
C LEU A 249 -14.24 -10.96 -4.08
N ILE A 250 -15.21 -11.52 -3.35
CA ILE A 250 -16.15 -12.53 -3.88
C ILE A 250 -17.40 -11.93 -4.54
N GLY A 251 -17.49 -10.59 -4.58
CA GLY A 251 -18.61 -9.87 -5.19
C GLY A 251 -19.94 -10.19 -4.54
N THR A 252 -20.07 -9.94 -3.23
CA THR A 252 -21.35 -10.03 -2.49
C THR A 252 -22.06 -8.68 -2.34
N ARG A 253 -21.53 -7.61 -2.94
CA ARG A 253 -22.19 -6.30 -2.94
C ARG A 253 -23.46 -6.37 -3.80
N GLU A 254 -24.59 -5.90 -3.27
CA GLU A 254 -25.92 -6.03 -3.87
C GLU A 254 -26.04 -5.33 -5.24
N ASP A 255 -25.14 -4.39 -5.53
CA ASP A 255 -25.18 -3.52 -6.71
C ASP A 255 -24.47 -4.10 -7.94
N ASP A 256 -23.69 -5.19 -7.80
CA ASP A 256 -22.90 -5.75 -8.90
C ASP A 256 -23.41 -7.14 -9.31
N GLN A 257 -24.09 -7.19 -10.47
CA GLN A 257 -24.59 -8.44 -11.04
C GLN A 257 -23.54 -9.18 -11.87
N SER A 258 -22.36 -8.58 -12.08
CA SER A 258 -21.29 -9.21 -12.83
C SER A 258 -20.48 -10.17 -11.95
N PRO A 259 -20.00 -11.30 -12.50
CA PRO A 259 -19.11 -12.17 -11.74
C PRO A 259 -17.78 -11.45 -11.47
N PRO A 260 -17.22 -11.58 -10.25
CA PRO A 260 -15.92 -11.01 -9.92
C PRO A 260 -14.82 -11.60 -10.80
N GLU A 261 -13.74 -10.85 -10.97
CA GLU A 261 -12.63 -11.23 -11.82
C GLU A 261 -11.80 -12.38 -11.24
N GLU A 262 -11.15 -13.15 -12.13
CA GLU A 262 -10.32 -14.29 -11.72
C GLU A 262 -9.24 -13.91 -10.72
N HIS A 263 -8.60 -12.75 -10.90
CA HIS A 263 -7.52 -12.29 -10.04
C HIS A 263 -7.99 -11.96 -8.61
N LEU A 264 -9.22 -11.45 -8.46
CA LEU A 264 -9.85 -11.20 -7.16
C LEU A 264 -10.20 -12.52 -6.45
N ILE A 265 -10.63 -13.52 -7.21
CA ILE A 265 -10.89 -14.86 -6.67
C ILE A 265 -9.59 -15.55 -6.23
N GLU A 266 -8.50 -15.36 -6.94
CA GLU A 266 -7.18 -15.84 -6.51
C GLU A 266 -6.73 -15.17 -5.22
N CYS A 267 -6.91 -13.85 -5.10
CA CYS A 267 -6.65 -13.06 -3.90
C CYS A 267 -7.41 -13.57 -2.66
N VAL A 268 -8.71 -13.84 -2.79
CA VAL A 268 -9.49 -14.35 -1.64
C VAL A 268 -9.15 -15.80 -1.32
N VAL A 269 -8.85 -16.64 -2.32
CA VAL A 269 -8.41 -18.01 -2.06
C VAL A 269 -7.09 -18.02 -1.30
N GLU A 270 -6.12 -17.19 -1.69
CA GLU A 270 -4.84 -17.05 -0.97
C GLU A 270 -5.06 -16.55 0.47
N LEU A 271 -5.88 -15.51 0.65
CA LEU A 271 -6.20 -14.98 1.97
C LEU A 271 -6.83 -16.04 2.87
N LEU A 272 -7.88 -16.72 2.39
CA LEU A 272 -8.60 -17.74 3.15
C LEU A 272 -7.74 -18.99 3.39
N THR A 273 -6.78 -19.27 2.52
CA THR A 273 -5.77 -20.31 2.75
C THR A 273 -4.92 -19.94 3.97
N LEU A 274 -4.51 -18.68 4.08
CA LEU A 274 -3.68 -18.24 5.20
C LEU A 274 -4.45 -18.14 6.54
N VAL A 275 -5.66 -17.58 6.53
CA VAL A 275 -6.38 -17.24 7.78
C VAL A 275 -7.56 -18.16 8.11
N GLY A 276 -7.92 -19.09 7.21
CA GLY A 276 -9.15 -19.86 7.30
C GLY A 276 -9.28 -20.71 8.56
N GLN A 277 -8.20 -21.34 9.02
CA GLN A 277 -8.18 -22.08 10.29
C GLN A 277 -8.47 -21.14 11.47
N THR A 278 -7.79 -19.99 11.53
CA THR A 278 -7.99 -19.01 12.60
C THR A 278 -9.41 -18.43 12.60
N LEU A 279 -10.04 -18.29 11.44
CA LEU A 279 -11.45 -17.90 11.33
C LEU A 279 -12.37 -19.00 11.88
N ASP A 280 -12.16 -20.27 11.51
CA ASP A 280 -12.98 -21.38 12.01
C ASP A 280 -12.83 -21.58 13.53
N ASP A 281 -11.66 -21.28 14.10
CA ASP A 281 -11.44 -21.29 15.55
C ASP A 281 -12.25 -20.20 16.28
N CYS A 282 -12.64 -19.12 15.58
CA CYS A 282 -13.38 -17.99 16.14
C CYS A 282 -14.91 -18.19 16.08
N VAL A 283 -15.41 -19.14 16.86
CA VAL A 283 -16.84 -19.51 16.88
C VAL A 283 -17.70 -18.46 17.62
N PRO A 284 -18.90 -18.08 17.11
CA PRO A 284 -19.51 -18.53 15.85
C PRO A 284 -19.22 -17.61 14.65
N HIS A 285 -18.71 -16.40 14.89
CA HIS A 285 -18.63 -15.35 13.87
C HIS A 285 -17.72 -15.74 12.70
N GLY A 286 -16.50 -16.19 12.98
CA GLY A 286 -15.54 -16.55 11.93
C GLY A 286 -15.97 -17.78 11.11
N VAL A 287 -16.61 -18.76 11.76
CA VAL A 287 -17.23 -19.90 11.06
C VAL A 287 -18.31 -19.44 10.09
N ASN A 288 -19.14 -18.47 10.49
CA ASN A 288 -20.19 -17.91 9.62
C ASN A 288 -19.59 -17.20 8.40
N VAL A 289 -18.54 -16.40 8.59
CA VAL A 289 -17.80 -15.76 7.49
C VAL A 289 -17.27 -16.83 6.53
N MET A 290 -16.57 -17.84 7.05
CA MET A 290 -16.04 -18.93 6.22
C MET A 290 -17.12 -19.72 5.50
N ASN A 291 -18.29 -19.93 6.12
CA ASN A 291 -19.43 -20.60 5.48
C ASN A 291 -20.01 -19.78 4.33
N ALA A 292 -20.18 -18.47 4.52
CA ALA A 292 -20.63 -17.55 3.48
C ALA A 292 -19.66 -17.54 2.30
N CYS A 293 -18.36 -17.38 2.54
CA CYS A 293 -17.34 -17.43 1.50
C CYS A 293 -17.33 -18.78 0.78
N ALA A 294 -17.37 -19.90 1.51
CA ALA A 294 -17.35 -21.24 0.92
C ALA A 294 -18.60 -21.52 0.06
N ALA A 295 -19.76 -20.99 0.45
CA ALA A 295 -20.98 -21.07 -0.36
C ALA A 295 -20.81 -20.29 -1.66
N ARG A 296 -20.42 -19.02 -1.56
CA ARG A 296 -20.23 -18.14 -2.73
C ARG A 296 -19.18 -18.66 -3.70
N LEU A 297 -18.01 -19.09 -3.21
CA LEU A 297 -16.95 -19.66 -4.06
C LEU A 297 -17.41 -20.92 -4.79
N ARG A 298 -18.24 -21.76 -4.16
CA ARG A 298 -18.82 -22.94 -4.81
C ARG A 298 -19.78 -22.57 -5.94
N ASP A 299 -20.56 -21.52 -5.75
CA ASP A 299 -21.47 -21.02 -6.78
C ASP A 299 -20.68 -20.44 -7.97
N LEU A 300 -19.65 -19.64 -7.68
CA LEU A 300 -18.73 -19.09 -8.68
C LEU A 300 -18.03 -20.20 -9.48
N ALA A 301 -17.49 -21.23 -8.82
CA ALA A 301 -16.84 -22.36 -9.50
C ALA A 301 -17.79 -23.13 -10.45
N ARG A 302 -19.11 -23.10 -10.18
CA ARG A 302 -20.13 -23.76 -10.99
C ARG A 302 -20.72 -22.84 -12.07
N LEU A 303 -20.51 -21.53 -11.95
CA LEU A 303 -21.10 -20.51 -12.81
C LEU A 303 -20.81 -20.79 -14.29
N ARG A 304 -21.85 -20.65 -15.10
CA ARG A 304 -21.77 -20.77 -16.56
C ARG A 304 -22.41 -19.56 -17.22
N ALA A 305 -21.77 -19.08 -18.28
CA ALA A 305 -22.33 -18.12 -19.21
C ALA A 305 -22.28 -18.76 -20.61
N GLU A 306 -23.38 -18.68 -21.36
CA GLU A 306 -23.47 -19.22 -22.73
C GLU A 306 -23.01 -20.69 -22.85
N GLY A 307 -23.33 -21.51 -21.84
CA GLY A 307 -22.94 -22.91 -21.78
C GLY A 307 -21.47 -23.19 -21.42
N LYS A 308 -20.62 -22.16 -21.34
CA LYS A 308 -19.20 -22.27 -20.94
C LYS A 308 -19.01 -21.92 -19.47
N ARG A 309 -17.94 -22.43 -18.86
CA ARG A 309 -17.55 -22.03 -17.49
C ARG A 309 -17.03 -20.61 -17.53
N VAL A 310 -17.47 -19.77 -16.59
CA VAL A 310 -16.99 -18.38 -16.49
C VAL A 310 -15.54 -18.34 -16.03
N PHE A 311 -15.22 -19.05 -14.95
CA PHE A 311 -13.87 -19.13 -14.41
C PHE A 311 -13.04 -20.25 -15.06
N SER A 312 -11.74 -20.04 -15.20
CA SER A 312 -10.74 -20.96 -15.70
C SER A 312 -10.59 -22.22 -14.83
N SER A 313 -9.98 -23.27 -15.37
CA SER A 313 -9.71 -24.49 -14.59
C SER A 313 -8.79 -24.24 -13.40
N GLN A 314 -7.85 -23.32 -13.52
CA GLN A 314 -6.91 -22.97 -12.44
C GLN A 314 -7.66 -22.40 -11.23
N ILE A 315 -8.52 -21.40 -11.45
CA ILE A 315 -9.32 -20.79 -10.38
C ILE A 315 -10.28 -21.81 -9.75
N ARG A 316 -10.98 -22.60 -10.58
CA ARG A 316 -11.88 -23.65 -10.05
C ARG A 316 -11.14 -24.68 -9.20
N ASN A 317 -9.94 -25.09 -9.62
CA ASN A 317 -9.13 -26.03 -8.85
C ASN A 317 -8.66 -25.40 -7.53
N ALA A 318 -8.20 -24.14 -7.55
CA ALA A 318 -7.81 -23.42 -6.33
C ALA A 318 -8.98 -23.32 -5.32
N ILE A 319 -10.20 -23.04 -5.81
CA ILE A 319 -11.41 -23.06 -4.97
C ILE A 319 -11.64 -24.47 -4.38
N HIS A 320 -11.54 -25.52 -5.19
CA HIS A 320 -11.73 -26.90 -4.73
C HIS A 320 -10.68 -27.29 -3.69
N ASP A 321 -9.41 -26.97 -3.92
CA ASP A 321 -8.30 -27.26 -3.01
C ASP A 321 -8.52 -26.59 -1.64
N LEU A 322 -8.90 -25.30 -1.61
CA LEU A 322 -9.24 -24.60 -0.38
C LEU A 322 -10.41 -25.26 0.37
N LEU A 323 -11.49 -25.58 -0.34
CA LEU A 323 -12.68 -26.18 0.26
C LEU A 323 -12.41 -27.59 0.81
N ASP A 324 -11.60 -28.38 0.10
CA ASP A 324 -11.21 -29.71 0.54
C ASP A 324 -10.24 -29.65 1.72
N TRP A 325 -9.33 -28.67 1.73
CA TRP A 325 -8.46 -28.44 2.88
C TRP A 325 -9.25 -28.07 4.15
N ARG A 326 -10.26 -27.19 4.04
CA ARG A 326 -11.18 -26.89 5.14
C ARG A 326 -11.97 -28.12 5.59
N ARG A 327 -12.48 -28.95 4.66
CA ARG A 327 -13.19 -30.21 4.99
C ARG A 327 -12.31 -31.21 5.74
N ASN A 328 -11.00 -31.20 5.46
CA ASN A 328 -10.01 -31.99 6.16
C ASN A 328 -9.53 -31.34 7.47
N ASN A 329 -10.33 -30.44 8.06
CA ASN A 329 -10.04 -29.71 9.30
C ASN A 329 -8.68 -28.99 9.27
N TRP A 330 -8.34 -28.38 8.14
CA TRP A 330 -7.09 -27.62 7.95
C TRP A 330 -5.81 -28.42 8.18
N GLN A 331 -5.87 -29.75 8.17
CA GLN A 331 -4.67 -30.56 8.29
C GLN A 331 -3.76 -30.34 7.07
N PRO A 332 -2.44 -30.18 7.25
CA PRO A 332 -1.52 -30.03 6.13
C PRO A 332 -1.64 -31.25 5.21
N PRO A 333 -2.06 -31.12 3.94
CA PRO A 333 -1.89 -32.20 2.98
C PRO A 333 -0.40 -32.55 2.89
N MET A 334 -0.15 -33.84 2.73
CA MET A 334 1.20 -34.45 2.74
C MET A 334 2.23 -33.76 1.81
N ARG A 335 1.80 -32.92 0.88
CA ARG A 335 2.68 -32.17 -0.03
C ARG A 335 3.39 -30.95 0.62
N TRP A 336 2.96 -30.51 1.81
CA TRP A 336 3.46 -29.28 2.46
C TRP A 336 4.45 -29.47 3.61
N GLU A 337 4.82 -30.72 3.94
CA GLU A 337 5.86 -31.01 4.95
C GLU A 337 7.22 -30.35 4.61
N HIS A 338 7.49 -30.03 3.34
CA HIS A 338 8.73 -29.36 2.91
C HIS A 338 8.75 -27.82 3.03
N ARG A 339 7.62 -27.13 3.29
CA ARG A 339 7.62 -25.66 3.48
C ARG A 339 7.85 -25.23 4.93
N ALA A 340 7.60 -26.12 5.90
CA ALA A 340 7.72 -25.80 7.33
C ALA A 340 9.17 -25.80 7.86
N GLU A 341 10.14 -26.36 7.13
CA GLU A 341 11.53 -26.50 7.60
C GLU A 341 12.37 -25.21 7.50
N HIS A 342 11.86 -24.15 6.86
CA HIS A 342 12.59 -22.89 6.67
C HIS A 342 12.15 -21.73 7.58
N ALA A 343 11.27 -21.97 8.56
CA ALA A 343 10.77 -20.95 9.48
C ALA A 343 11.45 -20.95 10.87
N LEU A 344 12.79 -21.09 10.93
CA LEU A 344 13.56 -20.94 12.17
C LEU A 344 14.48 -19.72 12.18
#